data_AF-A0AAD3ME20-F1
#
_entry.id   AF-A0AAD3ME20-F1
#
_cell.length_a   1.000
_cell.length_b   1.000
_cell.length_c   1.000
_cell.angle_alpha   90.00
_cell.angle_beta   90.00
_cell.angle_gamma   90.00
#
_symmetry.space_group_name_H-M   'P 1'
#
loop_
_entity.id
_entity.type
_entity.pdbx_description
1 polymer ?
#
loop_
_entity_poly.entity_id
_entity_poly.type
_entity_poly.pdbx_seq_one_letter_code
_entity_poly.pdbx_strand_id
1 'polypeptide(L)'
;MGFRQLIAFGFVLACVRLSDARFLTMRVPTYWGVEEQKPAETEAGPAAEPERGHSRTSVQQAGMLQLKYTQPAGKLLSWRYPADPVDPVTKPPVKFELQQPVTTNRVAVRCGESKLQVEVSQDLLGHGKLIKPEELTLGGCSATDIDDLSHVLIFESELHVCGSTLVMTEDAIIYAFTLVYKPQVSGRSDIIRSQSTVIGVECHYPR
;
A
#
# COMPACT_ATOMS: atom_id res chain seq x y z
N MET A 1 10.88 -40.05 -58.13
CA MET A 1 10.53 -40.86 -56.94
C MET A 1 11.52 -40.48 -55.86
N GLY A 2 11.26 -39.62 -54.88
CA GLY A 2 9.97 -39.22 -54.31
C GLY A 2 10.20 -39.09 -52.81
N PHE A 3 10.93 -38.04 -52.45
CA PHE A 3 11.14 -37.43 -51.13
C PHE A 3 10.09 -37.84 -50.07
N ARG A 4 10.38 -38.89 -49.28
CA ARG A 4 9.47 -39.45 -48.26
C ARG A 4 10.22 -39.84 -46.98
N GLN A 5 10.93 -38.90 -46.36
CA GLN A 5 11.55 -39.14 -45.04
C GLN A 5 11.48 -37.97 -44.04
N LEU A 6 10.66 -36.93 -44.26
CA LEU A 6 10.68 -35.74 -43.38
C LEU A 6 9.33 -35.33 -42.77
N ILE A 7 8.37 -36.25 -42.57
CA ILE A 7 7.09 -35.88 -41.93
C ILE A 7 6.82 -36.63 -40.61
N ALA A 8 7.59 -37.66 -40.24
CA ALA A 8 7.36 -38.39 -38.99
C ALA A 8 8.14 -37.86 -37.77
N PHE A 9 9.13 -36.97 -37.95
CA PHE A 9 9.94 -36.40 -36.85
C PHE A 9 9.55 -34.96 -36.47
N GLY A 10 8.45 -34.43 -37.01
CA GLY A 10 7.94 -33.10 -36.67
C GLY A 10 7.01 -33.05 -35.45
N PHE A 11 6.48 -34.19 -34.99
CA PHE A 11 5.43 -34.20 -33.96
C PHE A 11 5.91 -34.56 -32.55
N VAL A 12 7.14 -35.03 -32.37
CA VAL A 12 7.68 -35.39 -31.04
C VAL A 12 8.39 -34.22 -30.35
N LEU A 13 8.72 -33.16 -31.10
CA LEU A 13 9.37 -31.94 -30.57
C LEU A 13 8.39 -30.79 -30.26
N ALA A 14 7.08 -31.07 -30.20
CA ALA A 14 6.06 -30.08 -29.88
C ALA A 14 5.41 -30.23 -28.49
N CYS A 15 5.84 -31.19 -27.66
CA CYS A 15 5.26 -31.43 -26.33
C CYS A 15 6.17 -31.07 -25.14
N VAL A 16 7.34 -30.46 -25.36
CA VAL A 16 8.28 -30.07 -24.27
C VAL A 16 8.28 -28.57 -24.00
N ARG A 17 7.24 -27.84 -24.44
CA ARG A 17 7.16 -26.37 -24.27
C ARG A 17 5.89 -25.93 -23.57
N LEU A 18 5.58 -26.56 -22.43
CA LEU A 18 4.72 -25.94 -21.42
C LEU A 18 5.03 -26.50 -20.03
N SER A 19 6.31 -26.43 -19.64
CA SER A 19 6.69 -26.66 -18.25
C SER A 19 6.33 -25.43 -17.44
N ASP A 20 5.16 -25.50 -16.80
CA ASP A 20 4.85 -24.96 -15.47
C ASP A 20 5.55 -23.64 -15.13
N ALA A 21 5.08 -22.54 -15.71
CA ALA A 21 5.12 -21.26 -15.01
C ALA A 21 4.10 -21.35 -13.86
N ARG A 22 4.44 -22.09 -12.81
CA ARG A 22 3.80 -21.93 -11.51
C ARG A 22 4.20 -20.56 -11.02
N PHE A 23 3.45 -19.55 -11.45
CA PHE A 23 3.28 -18.35 -10.67
C PHE A 23 2.80 -18.85 -9.31
N LEU A 24 3.74 -18.95 -8.35
CA LEU A 24 3.40 -18.90 -6.95
C LEU A 24 2.66 -17.59 -6.79
N THR A 25 1.35 -17.68 -6.95
CA THR A 25 0.41 -16.68 -6.51
C THR A 25 0.79 -16.53 -5.05
N MET A 26 1.47 -15.44 -4.69
CA MET A 26 1.56 -15.04 -3.29
C MET A 26 0.10 -14.85 -2.87
N ARG A 27 -0.53 -15.93 -2.37
CA ARG A 27 -1.75 -15.83 -1.61
C ARG A 27 -1.33 -14.99 -0.42
N VAL A 28 -1.69 -13.71 -0.46
CA VAL A 28 -1.63 -12.85 0.72
C VAL A 28 -2.37 -13.64 1.81
N PRO A 29 -1.70 -14.01 2.91
CA PRO A 29 -2.33 -14.86 3.90
C PRO A 29 -3.58 -14.17 4.45
N THR A 30 -4.72 -14.86 4.40
CA THR A 30 -6.05 -14.33 4.76
C THR A 30 -6.18 -14.00 6.25
N TYR A 31 -5.14 -14.19 7.07
CA TYR A 31 -5.17 -13.87 8.49
C TYR A 31 -4.83 -12.41 8.81
N TRP A 32 -4.23 -11.65 7.88
CA TRP A 32 -4.34 -10.19 7.98
C TRP A 32 -5.74 -9.85 7.54
N GLY A 33 -6.65 -9.69 8.52
CA GLY A 33 -8.02 -9.25 8.33
C GLY A 33 -8.07 -7.89 7.65
N VAL A 34 -7.86 -7.88 6.33
CA VAL A 34 -8.46 -6.94 5.42
C VAL A 34 -9.83 -7.53 5.15
N GLU A 35 -10.86 -6.87 5.67
CA GLU A 35 -12.20 -7.09 5.15
C GLU A 35 -12.17 -6.62 3.69
N GLU A 36 -11.97 -7.57 2.77
CA GLU A 36 -12.19 -7.35 1.35
C GLU A 36 -13.66 -6.98 1.18
N GLN A 37 -13.94 -5.69 1.00
CA GLN A 37 -15.13 -5.30 0.25
C GLN A 37 -14.94 -5.79 -1.18
N LYS A 38 -15.44 -7.00 -1.42
CA LYS A 38 -15.67 -7.59 -2.74
C LYS A 38 -16.28 -6.53 -3.65
N PRO A 39 -15.56 -6.01 -4.65
CA PRO A 39 -16.22 -5.28 -5.73
C PRO A 39 -17.11 -6.30 -6.41
N ALA A 40 -18.39 -5.98 -6.55
CA ALA A 40 -19.28 -6.75 -7.40
C ALA A 40 -18.68 -6.79 -8.81
N GLU A 41 -18.25 -7.97 -9.26
CA GLU A 41 -17.96 -8.21 -10.66
C GLU A 41 -19.24 -7.95 -11.46
N THR A 42 -19.17 -7.01 -12.39
CA THR A 42 -20.06 -6.95 -13.55
C THR A 42 -19.17 -6.92 -14.78
N GLU A 43 -19.41 -7.87 -15.66
CA GLU A 43 -18.64 -8.19 -16.86
C GLU A 43 -18.29 -6.96 -17.71
N ALA A 44 -17.04 -6.94 -18.18
CA ALA A 44 -16.57 -5.98 -19.15
C ALA A 44 -17.09 -6.32 -20.55
N GLY A 45 -18.06 -5.53 -21.03
CA GLY A 45 -18.34 -5.30 -22.46
C GLY A 45 -17.63 -4.02 -22.96
N PRO A 46 -17.38 -3.87 -24.27
CA PRO A 46 -16.27 -3.08 -24.80
C PRO A 46 -16.46 -1.57 -24.64
N ALA A 47 -15.31 -0.90 -24.49
CA ALA A 47 -15.18 0.54 -24.40
C ALA A 47 -15.82 1.26 -25.61
N ALA A 48 -16.84 2.09 -25.32
CA ALA A 48 -17.35 3.10 -26.22
C ALA A 48 -17.08 4.49 -25.63
N GLU A 49 -16.62 5.37 -26.51
CA GLU A 49 -16.13 6.74 -26.30
C GLU A 49 -17.17 7.65 -25.60
N PRO A 50 -16.80 8.51 -24.63
CA PRO A 50 -17.77 9.37 -23.96
C PRO A 50 -18.04 10.64 -24.79
N GLU A 51 -19.15 10.65 -25.51
CA GLU A 51 -19.77 11.86 -26.05
C GLU A 51 -20.18 12.80 -24.89
N ARG A 52 -19.59 14.00 -24.89
CA ARG A 52 -19.79 15.03 -23.87
C ARG A 52 -21.10 15.81 -24.14
N GLY A 53 -22.23 15.23 -23.72
CA GLY A 53 -23.55 15.88 -23.74
C GLY A 53 -23.73 16.89 -22.59
N HIS A 54 -23.98 18.16 -22.93
CA HIS A 54 -24.19 19.24 -21.96
C HIS A 54 -25.59 19.15 -21.32
N SER A 55 -25.68 18.83 -20.03
CA SER A 55 -26.94 18.91 -19.26
C SER A 55 -27.15 20.33 -18.72
N ARG A 56 -28.09 21.05 -19.32
CA ARG A 56 -28.36 22.49 -19.09
C ARG A 56 -29.36 22.76 -17.96
N THR A 57 -29.58 21.82 -17.03
CA THR A 57 -30.77 21.84 -16.17
C THR A 57 -30.49 21.92 -14.66
N SER A 58 -29.35 22.46 -14.23
CA SER A 58 -29.05 22.67 -12.79
C SER A 58 -28.93 24.14 -12.37
N VAL A 59 -29.30 25.09 -13.23
CA VAL A 59 -29.14 26.54 -12.93
C VAL A 59 -30.31 27.13 -12.11
N GLN A 60 -31.44 26.42 -11.96
CA GLN A 60 -32.64 27.02 -11.35
C GLN A 60 -32.78 26.86 -9.82
N GLN A 61 -32.00 25.99 -9.16
CA GLN A 61 -32.24 25.67 -7.73
C GLN A 61 -31.26 26.30 -6.73
N ALA A 62 -30.41 27.25 -7.13
CA ALA A 62 -29.46 27.93 -6.23
C ALA A 62 -29.90 29.38 -5.87
N GLY A 63 -31.20 29.66 -5.95
CA GLY A 63 -31.73 31.03 -5.88
C GLY A 63 -32.02 31.60 -4.49
N MET A 64 -31.94 30.84 -3.38
CA MET A 64 -32.38 31.38 -2.07
C MET A 64 -31.53 30.94 -0.89
N LEU A 65 -30.29 31.41 -0.81
CA LEU A 65 -29.60 31.62 0.46
C LEU A 65 -28.89 32.97 0.40
N GLN A 66 -29.61 34.03 0.80
CA GLN A 66 -29.05 35.38 0.97
C GLN A 66 -28.14 35.41 2.20
N LEU A 67 -26.86 35.06 2.03
CA LEU A 67 -25.84 35.40 3.03
C LEU A 67 -25.41 36.85 2.79
N LYS A 68 -26.02 37.76 3.56
CA LYS A 68 -25.66 39.17 3.62
C LYS A 68 -24.26 39.32 4.22
N TYR A 69 -23.23 39.24 3.38
CA TYR A 69 -21.88 39.66 3.72
C TYR A 69 -21.45 40.75 2.75
N THR A 70 -21.74 42.00 3.11
CA THR A 70 -21.25 43.16 2.37
C THR A 70 -19.76 43.31 2.69
N GLN A 71 -18.92 42.64 1.92
CA GLN A 71 -17.50 42.99 1.83
C GLN A 71 -17.42 44.37 1.15
N PRO A 72 -16.71 45.37 1.70
CA PRO A 72 -16.42 46.59 0.97
C PRO A 72 -15.72 46.21 -0.33
N ALA A 73 -16.12 46.84 -1.44
CA ALA A 73 -15.63 46.57 -2.79
C ALA A 73 -14.14 46.94 -2.93
N GLY A 74 -13.26 46.15 -2.31
CA GLY A 74 -11.85 46.09 -2.62
C GLY A 74 -11.74 45.66 -4.07
N LYS A 75 -11.03 46.48 -4.86
CA LYS A 75 -10.76 46.31 -6.29
C LYS A 75 -10.73 44.83 -6.68
N LEU A 76 -11.65 44.43 -7.56
CA LEU A 76 -11.76 43.07 -8.09
C LEU A 76 -10.34 42.60 -8.48
N LEU A 77 -9.89 41.48 -7.89
CA LEU A 77 -8.54 40.96 -8.17
C LEU A 77 -8.44 40.68 -9.68
N SER A 78 -7.58 41.43 -10.37
CA SER A 78 -7.34 41.36 -11.82
C SER A 78 -6.63 40.07 -12.26
N TRP A 79 -6.59 39.05 -11.41
CA TRP A 79 -5.84 37.84 -11.69
C TRP A 79 -6.53 37.04 -12.80
N ARG A 80 -5.80 36.80 -13.88
CA ARG A 80 -6.14 35.86 -14.96
C ARG A 80 -5.09 34.76 -14.96
N TYR A 81 -5.53 33.56 -15.28
CA TYR A 81 -4.62 32.45 -15.53
C TYR A 81 -3.61 32.86 -16.61
N PRO A 82 -2.29 32.73 -16.37
CA PRO A 82 -1.29 33.03 -17.39
C PRO A 82 -1.54 32.18 -18.64
N ALA A 83 -1.51 32.79 -19.82
CA ALA A 83 -1.54 32.02 -21.06
C ALA A 83 -0.27 31.16 -21.14
N ASP A 84 -0.40 29.92 -21.60
CA ASP A 84 0.75 29.03 -21.78
C ASP A 84 1.76 29.69 -22.74
N PRO A 85 3.06 29.74 -22.39
CA PRO A 85 4.09 30.24 -23.30
C PRO A 85 4.07 29.42 -24.60
N VAL A 86 3.90 30.09 -25.75
CA VAL A 86 3.88 29.46 -27.09
C VAL A 86 5.30 29.23 -27.62
N ASP A 87 6.31 29.20 -26.75
CA ASP A 87 7.65 28.85 -27.18
C ASP A 87 7.67 27.35 -27.52
N PRO A 88 8.02 26.97 -28.76
CA PRO A 88 8.18 25.56 -29.08
C PRO A 88 9.21 25.00 -28.11
N VAL A 89 8.83 23.96 -27.37
CA VAL A 89 9.72 23.25 -26.45
C VAL A 89 10.83 22.61 -27.30
N THR A 90 11.89 23.36 -27.59
CA THR A 90 13.04 22.89 -28.38
C THR A 90 13.94 21.97 -27.57
N LYS A 91 13.73 21.90 -26.25
CA LYS A 91 14.47 21.00 -25.38
C LYS A 91 13.82 19.62 -25.44
N PRO A 92 14.56 18.56 -25.81
CA PRO A 92 14.03 17.20 -25.69
C PRO A 92 13.61 16.97 -24.24
N PRO A 93 12.55 16.17 -24.00
CA PRO A 93 12.09 15.90 -22.64
C PRO A 93 13.28 15.38 -21.83
N VAL A 94 13.55 16.03 -20.70
CA VAL A 94 14.52 15.51 -19.73
C VAL A 94 14.07 14.08 -19.43
N LYS A 95 14.99 13.11 -19.58
CA LYS A 95 14.74 11.72 -19.23
C LYS A 95 14.50 11.68 -17.72
N PHE A 96 13.23 11.76 -17.32
CA PHE A 96 12.84 11.64 -15.93
C PHE A 96 12.93 10.17 -15.57
N GLU A 97 14.02 9.81 -14.89
CA GLU A 97 14.14 8.52 -14.25
C GLU A 97 13.54 8.65 -12.85
N LEU A 98 12.41 7.97 -12.64
CA LEU A 98 11.87 7.77 -11.31
C LEU A 98 12.93 7.04 -10.47
N GLN A 99 13.51 7.74 -9.50
CA GLN A 99 14.33 7.06 -8.51
C GLN A 99 13.41 6.21 -7.65
N GLN A 100 13.66 4.90 -7.67
CA GLN A 100 12.97 3.99 -6.78
C GLN A 100 13.44 4.31 -5.35
N PRO A 101 12.51 4.53 -4.40
CA PRO A 101 12.91 4.78 -3.03
C PRO A 101 13.69 3.58 -2.49
N VAL A 102 14.85 3.84 -1.91
CA VAL A 102 15.66 2.81 -1.27
C VAL A 102 14.86 2.31 -0.06
N THR A 103 14.51 1.02 -0.06
CA THR A 103 13.85 0.38 1.07
C THR A 103 14.86 0.25 2.20
N THR A 104 14.75 1.10 3.22
CA THR A 104 15.49 0.89 4.46
C THR A 104 14.74 -0.13 5.31
N ASN A 105 15.46 -1.12 5.85
CA ASN A 105 14.89 -2.08 6.78
C ASN A 105 14.63 -1.38 8.12
N ARG A 106 13.40 -0.89 8.31
CA ARG A 106 12.97 -0.19 9.54
C ARG A 106 12.37 -1.12 10.58
N VAL A 107 12.08 -2.37 10.19
CA VAL A 107 11.60 -3.42 11.08
C VAL A 107 12.54 -4.60 10.89
N ALA A 108 13.10 -5.08 11.99
CA ALA A 108 13.88 -6.30 12.04
C ALA A 108 13.19 -7.30 12.97
N VAL A 109 13.17 -8.56 12.56
CA VAL A 109 12.45 -9.64 13.24
C VAL A 109 13.43 -10.75 13.57
N ARG A 110 13.44 -11.20 14.82
CA ARG A 110 14.22 -12.33 15.31
C ARG A 110 13.29 -13.38 15.88
N CYS A 111 13.21 -14.51 15.20
CA CYS A 111 12.41 -15.67 15.59
C CYS A 111 13.27 -16.58 16.47
N GLY A 112 13.00 -16.60 17.78
CA GLY A 112 13.56 -17.58 18.70
C GLY A 112 12.73 -18.87 18.73
N GLU A 113 13.06 -19.80 19.62
CA GLU A 113 12.35 -21.09 19.73
C GLU A 113 10.93 -20.94 20.29
N SER A 114 10.78 -20.15 21.37
CA SER A 114 9.49 -19.90 22.05
C SER A 114 9.10 -18.43 22.09
N LYS A 115 10.01 -17.54 21.65
CA LYS A 115 9.84 -16.09 21.73
C LYS A 115 10.21 -15.38 20.43
N LEU A 116 9.55 -14.26 20.21
CA LEU A 116 9.74 -13.33 19.11
C LEU A 116 10.36 -12.04 19.67
N GLN A 117 11.38 -11.53 18.99
CA GLN A 117 11.88 -10.18 19.20
C GLN A 117 11.71 -9.35 17.92
N VAL A 118 11.04 -8.21 18.02
CA VAL A 118 10.84 -7.26 16.93
C VAL A 118 11.51 -5.94 17.30
N GLU A 119 12.45 -5.51 16.48
CA GLU A 119 13.14 -4.22 16.59
C GLU A 119 12.54 -3.28 15.53
N VAL A 120 11.98 -2.15 15.97
CA VAL A 120 11.31 -1.19 15.10
C VAL A 120 11.97 0.18 15.25
N SER A 121 12.48 0.73 14.15
CA SER A 121 12.95 2.11 14.14
C SER A 121 11.79 3.08 14.43
N GLN A 122 12.01 4.02 15.36
CA GLN A 122 11.04 5.06 15.68
C GLN A 122 10.73 5.96 14.46
N ASP A 123 11.61 6.06 13.46
CA ASP A 123 11.30 6.68 12.16
C ASP A 123 10.75 5.66 11.16
N LEU A 124 9.73 4.89 11.57
CA LEU A 124 9.10 3.83 10.77
C LEU A 124 8.62 4.32 9.39
N LEU A 125 8.21 5.59 9.31
CA LEU A 125 7.67 6.21 8.10
C LEU A 125 8.76 6.84 7.22
N GLY A 126 9.97 7.09 7.74
CA GLY A 126 11.03 7.72 6.97
C GLY A 126 10.86 9.22 6.75
N HIS A 127 10.11 9.89 7.62
CA HIS A 127 9.86 11.33 7.54
C HIS A 127 10.65 12.11 8.61
N GLY A 128 11.50 11.43 9.38
CA GLY A 128 12.29 12.02 10.47
C GLY A 128 11.48 12.33 11.73
N LYS A 129 10.19 11.97 11.76
CA LYS A 129 9.36 12.10 12.97
C LYS A 129 9.42 10.80 13.75
N LEU A 130 9.98 10.87 14.95
CA LEU A 130 10.01 9.74 15.87
C LEU A 130 8.60 9.43 16.37
N ILE A 131 8.20 8.17 16.20
CA ILE A 131 6.96 7.60 16.70
C ILE A 131 7.10 7.34 18.19
N LYS A 132 6.04 7.63 18.93
CA LYS A 132 5.99 7.33 20.36
C LYS A 132 5.67 5.86 20.60
N PRO A 133 6.18 5.24 21.68
CA PRO A 133 5.88 3.85 22.01
C PRO A 133 4.37 3.56 22.13
N GLU A 134 3.58 4.52 22.61
CA GLU A 134 2.12 4.33 22.81
C GLU A 134 1.33 4.33 21.48
N GLU A 135 1.96 4.78 20.40
CA GLU A 135 1.37 4.79 19.06
C GLU A 135 1.64 3.49 18.30
N LEU A 136 2.44 2.56 18.86
CA LEU A 136 2.85 1.34 18.20
C LEU A 136 2.56 0.12 19.09
N THR A 137 1.89 -0.89 18.52
CA THR A 137 1.54 -2.12 19.25
C THR A 137 1.82 -3.36 18.43
N LEU A 138 2.33 -4.41 19.07
CA LEU A 138 2.50 -5.74 18.48
C LEU A 138 1.34 -6.64 18.92
N GLY A 139 0.37 -6.86 18.03
CA GLY A 139 -0.85 -7.64 18.25
C GLY A 139 -1.60 -7.29 19.54
N GLY A 140 -1.56 -5.99 19.91
CA GLY A 140 -2.20 -5.44 21.10
C GLY A 140 -1.28 -5.25 22.31
N CYS A 141 -0.03 -5.73 22.27
CA CYS A 141 0.96 -5.51 23.31
C CYS A 141 1.80 -4.25 23.06
N SER A 142 2.21 -3.59 24.15
CA SER A 142 3.13 -2.45 24.14
C SER A 142 4.58 -2.89 23.92
N ALA A 143 5.45 -1.93 23.60
CA ALA A 143 6.90 -2.15 23.56
C ALA A 143 7.41 -2.63 24.92
N THR A 144 8.37 -3.54 24.91
CA THR A 144 9.02 -4.09 26.11
C THR A 144 10.16 -3.20 26.56
N ASP A 145 10.90 -2.64 25.61
CA ASP A 145 12.06 -1.79 25.89
C ASP A 145 12.27 -0.74 24.77
N ILE A 146 13.07 0.27 25.07
CA ILE A 146 13.36 1.39 24.16
C ILE A 146 14.87 1.65 24.19
N ASP A 147 15.51 1.60 23.02
CA ASP A 147 16.87 2.06 22.84
C ASP A 147 16.86 3.52 22.36
N ASP A 148 17.06 4.45 23.31
CA ASP A 148 17.09 5.89 23.05
C ASP A 148 18.28 6.33 22.20
N LEU A 149 19.39 5.57 22.16
CA LEU A 149 20.59 5.93 21.41
C LEU A 149 20.42 5.65 19.92
N SER A 150 19.78 4.53 19.58
CA SER A 150 19.52 4.12 18.20
C SER A 150 18.12 4.51 17.71
N HIS A 151 17.27 5.06 18.59
CA HIS A 151 15.86 5.36 18.33
C HIS A 151 15.09 4.14 17.84
N VAL A 152 15.22 3.03 18.58
CA VAL A 152 14.56 1.75 18.27
C VAL A 152 13.65 1.32 19.41
N LEU A 153 12.44 0.89 19.06
CA LEU A 153 11.49 0.24 19.96
C LEU A 153 11.67 -1.28 19.87
N ILE A 154 11.76 -1.93 21.02
CA ILE A 154 11.98 -3.38 21.12
C ILE A 154 10.71 -4.00 21.68
N PHE A 155 10.17 -4.98 20.96
CA PHE A 155 9.06 -5.82 21.40
C PHE A 155 9.59 -7.24 21.62
N GLU A 156 9.44 -7.76 22.83
CA GLU A 156 9.68 -9.16 23.15
C GLU A 156 8.36 -9.81 23.58
N SER A 157 7.97 -10.87 22.89
CA SER A 157 6.74 -11.61 23.16
C SER A 157 6.95 -13.11 22.98
N GLU A 158 6.23 -13.92 23.75
CA GLU A 158 6.10 -15.35 23.45
C GLU A 158 5.31 -15.56 22.14
N LEU A 159 5.57 -16.68 21.46
CA LEU A 159 5.01 -16.97 20.13
C LEU A 159 3.48 -17.09 20.12
N HIS A 160 2.86 -17.47 21.23
CA HIS A 160 1.41 -17.70 21.36
C HIS A 160 0.65 -16.55 22.02
N VAL A 161 1.35 -15.46 22.34
CA VAL A 161 0.82 -14.34 23.12
C VAL A 161 0.67 -13.12 22.20
N CYS A 162 0.13 -12.01 22.71
CA CYS A 162 0.03 -10.74 21.99
C CYS A 162 -0.69 -10.87 20.65
N GLY A 163 -1.84 -11.56 20.64
CA GLY A 163 -2.69 -11.68 19.45
C GLY A 163 -2.05 -12.43 18.28
N SER A 164 -1.04 -13.26 18.53
CA SER A 164 -0.42 -14.13 17.54
C SER A 164 -1.44 -15.09 16.92
N THR A 165 -1.38 -15.28 15.61
CA THR A 165 -2.13 -16.32 14.90
C THR A 165 -1.20 -17.46 14.53
N LEU A 166 -1.57 -18.68 14.89
CA LEU A 166 -0.85 -19.89 14.52
C LEU A 166 -1.47 -20.51 13.26
N VAL A 167 -0.66 -20.68 12.22
CA VAL A 167 -1.05 -21.33 10.98
C VAL A 167 -0.19 -22.57 10.79
N MET A 168 -0.84 -23.73 10.64
CA MET A 168 -0.16 -24.98 10.30
C MET A 168 -0.26 -25.23 8.80
N THR A 169 0.88 -25.38 8.15
CA THR A 169 0.99 -25.83 6.76
C THR A 169 1.49 -27.28 6.71
N GLU A 170 1.65 -27.84 5.52
CA GLU A 170 2.19 -29.18 5.32
C GLU A 170 3.64 -29.27 5.85
N ASP A 171 4.47 -28.29 5.48
CA ASP A 171 5.93 -28.30 5.74
C ASP A 171 6.36 -27.45 6.94
N ALA A 172 5.51 -26.53 7.42
CA ALA A 172 5.89 -25.56 8.44
C ALA A 172 4.76 -25.18 9.41
N ILE A 173 5.17 -24.62 10.53
CA ILE A 173 4.34 -23.96 11.52
C ILE A 173 4.67 -22.46 11.44
N ILE A 174 3.69 -21.64 11.13
CA ILE A 174 3.84 -20.21 10.92
C ILE A 174 3.16 -19.47 12.07
N TYR A 175 3.94 -18.66 12.80
CA TYR A 175 3.42 -17.71 13.76
C TYR A 175 3.34 -16.33 13.14
N ALA A 176 2.17 -15.71 13.21
CA ALA A 176 1.90 -14.44 12.58
C ALA A 176 1.44 -13.40 13.60
N PHE A 177 2.01 -12.20 13.50
CA PHE A 177 1.77 -11.06 14.36
C PHE A 177 1.42 -9.83 13.52
N THR A 178 0.70 -8.91 14.15
CA THR A 178 0.30 -7.63 13.54
C THR A 178 0.98 -6.48 14.26
N LEU A 179 1.94 -5.83 13.60
CA LEU A 179 2.51 -4.58 14.12
C LEU A 179 1.66 -3.41 13.62
N VAL A 180 1.06 -2.67 14.55
CA VAL A 180 0.07 -1.65 14.24
C VAL A 180 0.56 -0.29 14.72
N TYR A 181 0.68 0.66 13.80
CA TYR A 181 0.94 2.07 14.09
C TYR A 181 -0.37 2.87 14.02
N LYS A 182 -0.75 3.46 15.16
CA LYS A 182 -1.92 4.32 15.35
C LYS A 182 -1.49 5.65 15.96
N PRO A 183 -1.31 6.71 15.13
CA PRO A 183 -0.92 8.02 15.62
C PRO A 183 -2.00 8.64 16.54
N GLN A 184 -1.56 9.31 17.61
CA GLN A 184 -2.48 10.04 18.48
C GLN A 184 -2.98 11.31 17.79
N VAL A 185 -4.30 11.43 17.62
CA VAL A 185 -4.95 12.63 17.07
C VAL A 185 -4.95 13.74 18.12
N SER A 186 -3.85 14.50 18.18
CA SER A 186 -3.69 15.61 19.12
C SER A 186 -4.26 16.90 18.52
N GLY A 187 -5.57 17.15 18.67
CA GLY A 187 -6.17 18.41 18.23
C GLY A 187 -7.68 18.51 18.46
N ARG A 188 -8.18 19.75 18.58
CA ARG A 188 -9.63 20.07 18.61
C ARG A 188 -10.25 20.14 17.20
N SER A 189 -9.49 19.80 16.16
CA SER A 189 -9.92 19.86 14.77
C SER A 189 -10.32 18.49 14.28
N ASP A 190 -11.47 18.38 13.61
CA ASP A 190 -12.00 17.14 13.03
C ASP A 190 -11.18 16.59 11.84
N ILE A 191 -10.06 17.24 11.50
CA ILE A 191 -9.22 16.87 10.34
C ILE A 191 -8.07 15.95 10.80
N ILE A 192 -8.15 14.68 10.41
CA ILE A 192 -7.10 13.68 10.64
C ILE A 192 -6.10 13.73 9.48
N ARG A 193 -4.85 14.13 9.77
CA ARG A 193 -3.75 14.19 8.77
C ARG A 193 -2.82 12.98 8.79
N SER A 194 -2.99 12.10 9.76
CA SER A 194 -2.08 10.98 10.00
C SER A 194 -2.75 9.66 9.63
N GLN A 195 -2.11 8.88 8.76
CA GLN A 195 -2.58 7.55 8.38
C GLN A 195 -2.04 6.49 9.35
N SER A 196 -2.89 5.53 9.71
CA SER A 196 -2.47 4.34 10.44
C SER A 196 -1.88 3.31 9.48
N THR A 197 -0.90 2.54 9.95
CA THR A 197 -0.23 1.52 9.14
C THR A 197 -0.26 0.19 9.89
N VAL A 198 -0.48 -0.90 9.15
CA VAL A 198 -0.40 -2.27 9.67
C VAL A 198 0.70 -3.00 8.92
N ILE A 199 1.61 -3.61 9.66
CA ILE A 199 2.74 -4.38 9.15
C ILE A 199 2.60 -5.81 9.64
N GLY A 200 2.76 -6.75 8.72
CA GLY A 200 2.78 -8.16 9.03
C GLY A 200 4.14 -8.66 9.49
N VAL A 201 4.17 -9.45 10.56
CA VAL A 201 5.37 -10.10 11.08
C VAL A 201 5.13 -11.61 11.13
N GLU A 202 6.03 -12.41 10.56
CA GLU A 202 5.91 -13.87 10.50
C GLU A 202 7.19 -14.56 10.99
N CYS A 203 7.01 -15.69 11.66
CA CYS A 203 8.06 -16.64 11.96
C CYS A 203 7.68 -18.02 11.46
N HIS A 204 8.53 -18.61 10.63
CA HIS A 204 8.31 -19.89 9.98
C HIS A 204 9.21 -20.95 10.63
N TYR A 205 8.61 -22.03 11.11
CA TYR A 205 9.30 -23.15 11.75
C TYR A 205 9.05 -24.42 10.95
N PRO A 206 10.09 -25.10 10.44
CA PRO A 206 9.91 -26.36 9.72
C PRO A 206 9.38 -27.46 10.66
N ARG A 207 8.61 -28.39 10.10
CA ARG A 207 8.08 -29.57 10.80
C ARG A 207 9.01 -30.77 10.77
#